data_AF-A0A8H9L4Q4-F1
#
_entry.id   AF-A0A8H9L4Q4-F1
#
_cell.length_a   1.000
_cell.length_b   1.000
_cell.length_c   1.000
_cell.angle_alpha   90.00
_cell.angle_beta   90.00
_cell.angle_gamma   90.00
#
_symmetry.space_group_name_H-M   'P 1'
#
loop_
_entity.id
_entity.type
_entity.pdbx_description
1 polymer ?
#
loop_
_entity_poly.entity_id
_entity_poly.type
_entity_poly.pdbx_seq_one_letter_code
_entity_poly.pdbx_strand_id
1 'polypeptide(L)'
;MLVVWLMAFRKPGQGPGTGRIDRRFVVPFYLKMSGASAPAYLPDVERSLMRASGKITATEVRWLLSTGDWRRMAMGAWFALAVPAEEVRDTVVAGMAESHRDDSALPLAAVGATLAGPDALGAMETYIERIIDQPRRDQSFEIVASAIAHLGGTPPVAPATWAVEAFDELLATAQGLQKSFRTRHARR
;
A
#
# COMPACT_ATOMS: atom_id res chain seq x y z
N MET A 1 41.62 -4.29 34.48
CA MET A 1 40.88 -5.30 33.69
C MET A 1 39.40 -4.93 33.74
N LEU A 2 38.85 -4.34 32.68
CA LEU A 2 37.43 -4.04 32.58
C LEU A 2 36.94 -4.61 31.24
N VAL A 3 36.13 -5.66 31.31
CA VAL A 3 35.47 -6.27 30.15
C VAL A 3 34.19 -5.51 29.92
N VAL A 4 34.15 -4.69 28.86
CA VAL A 4 32.94 -3.99 28.40
C VAL A 4 32.10 -4.98 27.58
N TRP A 5 30.93 -5.33 28.10
CA TRP A 5 29.89 -6.04 27.39
C TRP A 5 29.28 -5.12 26.31
N LEU A 6 29.56 -5.40 25.04
CA LEU A 6 28.84 -4.82 23.91
C LEU A 6 27.53 -5.62 23.73
N MET A 7 26.42 -5.12 24.30
CA MET A 7 25.10 -5.61 23.91
C MET A 7 24.78 -5.08 22.50
N ALA A 8 24.90 -5.96 21.51
CA ALA A 8 24.36 -5.72 20.18
C ALA A 8 22.82 -5.68 20.27
N PHE A 9 22.26 -4.47 20.20
CA PHE A 9 20.83 -4.27 19.98
C PHE A 9 20.46 -4.81 18.59
N ARG A 10 19.94 -6.03 18.55
CA ARG A 10 19.34 -6.60 17.35
C ARG A 10 17.96 -5.96 17.17
N LYS A 11 17.78 -5.12 16.16
CA LYS A 11 16.46 -4.61 15.77
C LYS A 11 15.50 -5.80 15.52
N PRO A 12 14.28 -5.80 16.08
CA PRO A 12 13.28 -6.80 15.71
C PRO A 12 12.95 -6.64 14.21
N GLY A 13 13.11 -7.71 13.42
CA GLY A 13 12.75 -7.75 11.99
C GLY A 13 13.83 -8.22 11.01
N GLN A 14 15.09 -8.39 11.44
CA GLN A 14 16.14 -8.95 10.57
C GLN A 14 16.26 -10.47 10.73
N GLY A 15 15.30 -11.20 10.16
CA GLY A 15 15.50 -12.61 9.83
C GLY A 15 16.31 -12.73 8.52
N PRO A 16 17.07 -13.81 8.31
CA PRO A 16 17.89 -14.00 7.10
C PRO A 16 17.09 -13.99 5.78
N GLY A 17 15.75 -14.08 5.82
CA GLY A 17 14.87 -13.97 4.66
C GLY A 17 14.36 -12.57 4.30
N THR A 18 14.35 -11.61 5.24
CA THR A 18 13.68 -10.31 5.04
C THR A 18 14.41 -9.42 4.03
N GLY A 19 15.75 -9.45 4.05
CA GLY A 19 16.56 -8.75 3.05
C GLY A 19 16.37 -9.28 1.62
N ARG A 20 15.92 -10.54 1.44
CA ARG A 20 15.64 -11.11 0.12
C ARG A 20 14.30 -10.62 -0.43
N ILE A 21 13.29 -10.46 0.43
CA ILE A 21 11.98 -9.91 0.04
C ILE A 21 12.17 -8.44 -0.38
N ASP A 22 12.83 -7.63 0.46
CA ASP A 22 13.05 -6.21 0.18
C ASP A 22 13.77 -5.98 -1.16
N ARG A 23 14.86 -6.72 -1.41
CA ARG A 23 15.65 -6.60 -2.66
C ARG A 23 14.84 -6.96 -3.91
N ARG A 24 13.86 -7.86 -3.79
CA ARG A 24 13.09 -8.36 -4.93
C ARG A 24 11.82 -7.56 -5.19
N PHE A 25 11.17 -7.10 -4.12
CA PHE A 25 9.81 -6.58 -4.17
C PHE A 25 9.69 -5.14 -3.68
N VAL A 26 10.64 -4.63 -2.90
CA VAL A 26 10.51 -3.28 -2.33
C VAL A 26 11.46 -2.31 -3.01
N VAL A 27 12.76 -2.53 -2.85
CA VAL A 27 13.84 -1.64 -3.32
C VAL A 27 13.71 -1.24 -4.79
N PRO A 28 13.37 -2.13 -5.74
CA PRO A 28 13.33 -1.74 -7.15
C PRO A 28 12.19 -0.79 -7.52
N PHE A 29 11.16 -0.67 -6.67
CA PHE A 29 9.87 -0.08 -7.05
C PHE A 29 9.40 1.03 -6.13
N TYR A 30 9.71 0.97 -4.83
CA TYR A 30 9.01 1.79 -3.84
C TYR A 30 9.06 3.29 -4.16
N LEU A 31 10.18 3.84 -4.64
CA LEU A 31 10.27 5.27 -4.98
C LEU A 31 9.34 5.70 -6.12
N LYS A 32 9.07 4.79 -7.07
CA LYS A 32 8.24 5.06 -8.25
C LYS A 32 6.78 4.71 -8.03
N MET A 33 6.50 3.82 -7.07
CA MET A 33 5.16 3.32 -6.80
C MET A 33 4.60 3.86 -5.48
N SER A 34 5.31 4.75 -4.78
CA SER A 34 4.83 5.32 -3.53
C SER A 34 3.93 6.52 -3.75
N GLY A 35 2.95 6.69 -2.86
CA GLY A 35 2.10 7.86 -2.82
C GLY A 35 1.32 8.09 -4.12
N ALA A 36 1.14 9.35 -4.49
CA ALA A 36 0.43 9.77 -5.69
C ALA A 36 1.26 9.67 -6.98
N SER A 37 2.51 9.19 -6.91
CA SER A 37 3.41 9.16 -8.07
C SER A 37 3.25 7.91 -8.94
N ALA A 38 2.58 6.87 -8.43
CA ALA A 38 2.44 5.58 -9.11
C ALA A 38 1.87 5.68 -10.53
N PRO A 39 0.81 6.48 -10.82
CA PRO A 39 0.27 6.59 -12.18
C PRO A 39 1.32 7.11 -13.19
N ALA A 40 2.13 8.09 -12.78
CA ALA A 40 3.13 8.72 -13.64
C ALA A 40 4.31 7.80 -13.97
N TYR A 41 4.75 6.97 -13.01
CA TYR A 41 5.93 6.13 -13.17
C TYR A 41 5.64 4.67 -13.51
N LEU A 42 4.39 4.22 -13.44
CA LEU A 42 4.03 2.85 -13.78
C LEU A 42 4.57 2.42 -15.16
N PRO A 43 4.47 3.22 -16.24
CA PRO A 43 4.99 2.82 -17.55
C PRO A 43 6.48 2.43 -17.55
N ASP A 44 7.31 3.08 -16.70
CA ASP A 44 8.74 2.78 -16.59
C ASP A 44 9.03 1.45 -15.92
N VAL A 45 8.20 1.06 -14.94
CA VAL A 45 8.45 -0.09 -14.08
C VAL A 45 7.57 -1.28 -14.39
N GLU A 46 6.53 -1.11 -15.21
CA GLU A 46 5.46 -2.07 -15.43
C GLU A 46 6.02 -3.46 -15.75
N ARG A 47 6.93 -3.57 -16.73
CA ARG A 47 7.51 -4.85 -17.13
C ARG A 47 8.25 -5.55 -15.99
N SER A 48 8.99 -4.80 -15.18
CA SER A 48 9.75 -5.34 -14.04
C SER A 48 8.84 -5.72 -12.88
N LEU A 49 7.86 -4.86 -12.59
CA LEU A 49 6.80 -5.10 -11.61
C LEU A 49 6.03 -6.38 -11.96
N MET A 50 5.74 -6.56 -13.25
CA MET A 50 5.03 -7.73 -13.77
C MET A 50 5.81 -9.04 -13.67
N ARG A 51 7.14 -8.97 -13.77
CA ARG A 51 7.99 -10.14 -13.53
C ARG A 51 8.07 -10.48 -12.05
N ALA A 52 8.11 -9.45 -11.19
CA ALA A 52 8.14 -9.61 -9.74
C ALA A 52 6.82 -10.17 -9.20
N SER A 53 5.68 -9.64 -9.66
CA SER A 53 4.35 -10.09 -9.21
C SER A 53 4.09 -11.56 -9.49
N GLY A 54 4.56 -12.08 -10.63
CA GLY A 54 4.50 -13.52 -10.93
C GLY A 54 5.37 -14.41 -10.04
N LYS A 55 6.03 -13.88 -9.01
CA LYS A 55 6.86 -14.65 -8.06
C LYS A 55 6.54 -14.34 -6.59
N ILE A 56 5.64 -13.40 -6.32
CA ILE A 56 5.27 -13.06 -4.96
C ILE A 56 4.13 -13.97 -4.50
N THR A 57 4.13 -14.30 -3.21
CA THR A 57 3.10 -15.13 -2.57
C THR A 57 2.21 -14.29 -1.66
N ALA A 58 1.00 -14.78 -1.35
CA ALA A 58 0.11 -14.11 -0.40
C ALA A 58 0.77 -13.95 0.98
N THR A 59 1.54 -14.94 1.43
CA THR A 59 2.30 -14.84 2.69
C THR A 59 3.33 -13.72 2.68
N GLU A 60 4.06 -13.52 1.57
CA GLU A 60 5.00 -12.39 1.44
C GLU A 60 4.27 -11.05 1.39
N VAL A 61 3.11 -10.97 0.72
CA VAL A 61 2.26 -9.77 0.70
C VAL A 61 1.77 -9.42 2.11
N ARG A 62 1.21 -10.40 2.85
CA ARG A 62 0.76 -10.19 4.24
C ARG A 62 1.91 -9.72 5.13
N TRP A 63 3.10 -10.31 4.96
CA TRP A 63 4.28 -9.86 5.69
C TRP A 63 4.61 -8.39 5.38
N LEU A 64 4.66 -7.99 4.10
CA LEU A 64 4.94 -6.61 3.68
C LEU A 64 3.95 -5.61 4.27
N LEU A 65 2.67 -5.97 4.32
CA LEU A 65 1.60 -5.13 4.84
C LEU A 65 1.61 -4.99 6.37
N SER A 66 2.22 -5.93 7.10
CA SER A 66 2.21 -5.98 8.56
C SER A 66 3.47 -5.39 9.22
N THR A 67 4.37 -4.76 8.46
CA THR A 67 5.68 -4.34 9.03
C THR A 67 5.66 -2.95 9.67
N GLY A 68 4.64 -2.13 9.42
CA GLY A 68 4.62 -0.70 9.80
C GLY A 68 5.70 0.14 9.10
N ASP A 69 6.31 -0.36 8.02
CA ASP A 69 7.28 0.39 7.23
C ASP A 69 6.60 0.81 5.93
N TRP A 70 6.51 2.12 5.70
CA TRP A 70 5.74 2.66 4.59
C TRP A 70 6.15 2.12 3.22
N ARG A 71 7.45 1.84 3.00
CA ARG A 71 7.95 1.35 1.70
C ARG A 71 7.43 -0.07 1.46
N ARG A 72 7.50 -0.90 2.50
CA ARG A 72 7.00 -2.27 2.46
C ARG A 72 5.49 -2.29 2.32
N MET A 73 4.77 -1.48 3.08
CA MET A 73 3.31 -1.41 3.03
C MET A 73 2.82 -0.91 1.66
N ALA A 74 3.43 0.15 1.11
CA ALA A 74 3.10 0.65 -0.23
C ALA A 74 3.27 -0.44 -1.30
N MET A 75 4.40 -1.16 -1.28
CA MET A 75 4.63 -2.25 -2.24
C MET A 75 3.77 -3.48 -1.96
N GLY A 76 3.50 -3.79 -0.69
CA GLY A 76 2.58 -4.83 -0.26
C GLY A 76 1.18 -4.59 -0.80
N ALA A 77 0.69 -3.35 -0.76
CA ALA A 77 -0.59 -2.96 -1.34
C ALA A 77 -0.61 -3.27 -2.85
N TRP A 78 0.35 -2.77 -3.63
CA TRP A 78 0.37 -3.03 -5.07
C TRP A 78 0.47 -4.53 -5.41
N PHE A 79 1.28 -5.29 -4.68
CA PHE A 79 1.38 -6.73 -4.91
C PHE A 79 0.17 -7.53 -4.40
N ALA A 80 -0.65 -7.00 -3.51
CA ALA A 80 -1.91 -7.64 -3.12
C ALA A 80 -2.84 -7.86 -4.32
N LEU A 81 -2.75 -7.01 -5.34
CA LEU A 81 -3.48 -7.19 -6.60
C LEU A 81 -3.05 -8.42 -7.40
N ALA A 82 -1.90 -9.02 -7.09
CA ALA A 82 -1.30 -10.13 -7.84
C ALA A 82 -1.67 -11.52 -7.30
N VAL A 83 -2.28 -11.56 -6.12
CA VAL A 83 -2.64 -12.79 -5.40
C VAL A 83 -4.16 -12.87 -5.24
N PRO A 84 -4.73 -14.03 -4.89
CA PRO A 84 -6.17 -14.14 -4.68
C PRO A 84 -6.66 -13.17 -3.60
N ALA A 85 -7.75 -12.46 -3.88
CA ALA A 85 -8.20 -11.35 -3.03
C ALA A 85 -8.61 -11.84 -1.64
N GLU A 86 -9.23 -13.02 -1.57
CA GLU A 86 -9.63 -13.72 -0.35
C GLU A 86 -8.47 -14.03 0.60
N GLU A 87 -7.22 -14.07 0.11
CA GLU A 87 -6.06 -14.35 0.95
C GLU A 87 -5.46 -13.09 1.60
N VAL A 88 -5.73 -11.90 1.06
CA VAL A 88 -5.04 -10.67 1.45
C VAL A 88 -5.96 -9.49 1.74
N ARG A 89 -7.25 -9.56 1.42
CA ARG A 89 -8.23 -8.48 1.63
C ARG A 89 -8.16 -7.93 3.06
N ASP A 90 -8.32 -8.79 4.05
CA ASP A 90 -8.35 -8.39 5.46
C ASP A 90 -7.03 -7.76 5.89
N THR A 91 -5.90 -8.24 5.34
CA THR A 91 -4.58 -7.69 5.64
C THR A 91 -4.36 -6.32 4.97
N VAL A 92 -4.95 -6.07 3.79
CA VAL A 92 -4.96 -4.74 3.17
C VAL A 92 -5.78 -3.76 4.00
N VAL A 93 -6.97 -4.18 4.45
CA VAL A 93 -7.84 -3.35 5.31
C VAL A 93 -7.14 -3.05 6.64
N ALA A 94 -6.54 -4.05 7.29
CA ALA A 94 -5.75 -3.84 8.50
C ALA A 94 -4.56 -2.89 8.26
N GLY A 95 -3.82 -3.09 7.16
CA GLY A 95 -2.71 -2.22 6.78
C GLY A 95 -3.14 -0.77 6.55
N MET A 96 -4.32 -0.53 5.96
CA MET A 96 -4.88 0.81 5.82
C MET A 96 -5.15 1.45 7.18
N ALA A 97 -5.77 0.72 8.10
CA ALA A 97 -6.04 1.19 9.46
C ALA A 97 -4.74 1.46 10.25
N GLU A 98 -3.67 0.71 10.00
CA GLU A 98 -2.36 0.87 10.64
C GLU A 98 -1.45 1.91 9.97
N SER A 99 -1.76 2.35 8.75
CA SER A 99 -0.94 3.33 8.03
C SER A 99 -0.86 4.68 8.76
N HIS A 100 0.27 5.37 8.61
CA HIS A 100 0.56 6.61 9.36
C HIS A 100 1.17 7.67 8.47
N ARG A 101 0.42 8.74 8.09
CA ARG A 101 0.94 9.97 7.41
C ARG A 101 2.09 9.74 6.41
N ASP A 102 2.05 8.62 5.70
CA ASP A 102 3.16 8.14 4.90
C ASP A 102 2.67 7.77 3.51
N ASP A 103 3.61 7.55 2.61
CA ASP A 103 3.31 7.29 1.21
C ASP A 103 2.67 5.90 0.98
N SER A 104 2.34 5.15 2.05
CA SER A 104 1.63 3.87 1.96
C SER A 104 0.11 4.02 1.96
N ALA A 105 -0.44 5.06 2.60
CA ALA A 105 -1.88 5.28 2.71
C ALA A 105 -2.57 5.39 1.34
N LEU A 106 -1.90 6.01 0.37
CA LEU A 106 -2.44 6.22 -0.98
C LEU A 106 -2.57 4.90 -1.77
N PRO A 107 -1.51 4.09 -1.94
CA PRO A 107 -1.64 2.73 -2.44
C PRO A 107 -2.65 1.87 -1.68
N LEU A 108 -2.66 1.92 -0.34
CA LEU A 108 -3.58 1.15 0.49
C LEU A 108 -5.04 1.54 0.26
N ALA A 109 -5.33 2.83 0.10
CA ALA A 109 -6.69 3.29 -0.17
C ALA A 109 -7.18 2.81 -1.54
N ALA A 110 -6.38 2.96 -2.60
CA ALA A 110 -6.75 2.54 -3.95
C ALA A 110 -6.90 1.01 -4.07
N VAL A 111 -5.97 0.26 -3.48
CA VAL A 111 -6.01 -1.20 -3.45
C VAL A 111 -7.14 -1.70 -2.55
N GLY A 112 -7.37 -1.07 -1.40
CA GLY A 112 -8.48 -1.36 -0.50
C GLY A 112 -9.83 -1.20 -1.20
N ALA A 113 -10.04 -0.07 -1.89
CA ALA A 113 -11.22 0.15 -2.71
C ALA A 113 -11.38 -0.91 -3.81
N THR A 114 -10.28 -1.35 -4.43
CA THR A 114 -10.29 -2.37 -5.49
C THR A 114 -10.59 -3.79 -4.98
N LEU A 115 -10.07 -4.18 -3.81
CA LEU A 115 -10.15 -5.56 -3.31
C LEU A 115 -11.26 -5.80 -2.28
N ALA A 116 -11.53 -4.80 -1.45
CA ALA A 116 -12.49 -4.85 -0.35
C ALA A 116 -13.74 -3.99 -0.61
N GLY A 117 -13.66 -2.99 -1.48
CA GLY A 117 -14.80 -2.11 -1.76
C GLY A 117 -15.28 -1.43 -0.47
N PRO A 118 -16.60 -1.40 -0.20
CA PRO A 118 -17.16 -0.79 1.01
C PRO A 118 -16.59 -1.34 2.33
N ASP A 119 -16.10 -2.59 2.37
CA ASP A 119 -15.50 -3.17 3.57
C ASP A 119 -14.22 -2.42 4.02
N ALA A 120 -13.59 -1.61 3.14
CA ALA A 120 -12.44 -0.79 3.50
C ALA A 120 -12.79 0.52 4.23
N LEU A 121 -14.06 0.94 4.23
CA LEU A 121 -14.48 2.26 4.73
C LEU A 121 -14.03 2.51 6.17
N GLY A 122 -14.32 1.58 7.09
CA GLY A 122 -13.98 1.76 8.50
C GLY A 122 -12.46 1.92 8.74
N ALA A 123 -11.62 1.29 7.92
CA ALA A 123 -10.17 1.45 8.00
C ALA A 123 -9.70 2.82 7.48
N MET A 124 -10.31 3.32 6.41
CA MET A 124 -10.04 4.66 5.88
C MET A 124 -10.50 5.76 6.85
N GLU A 125 -11.67 5.58 7.47
CA GLU A 125 -12.19 6.47 8.52
C GLU A 125 -11.24 6.49 9.72
N THR A 126 -10.82 5.32 10.20
CA THR A 126 -9.83 5.20 11.29
C THR A 126 -8.53 5.94 10.98
N TYR A 127 -8.05 5.85 9.73
CA TYR A 127 -6.87 6.60 9.29
C TYR A 127 -7.11 8.12 9.38
N ILE A 128 -8.23 8.59 8.84
CA ILE A 128 -8.58 10.02 8.81
C ILE A 128 -8.72 10.59 10.22
N GLU A 129 -9.44 9.90 11.11
CA GLU A 129 -9.63 10.30 12.52
C GLU A 129 -8.29 10.50 13.24
N ARG A 130 -7.28 9.70 12.92
CA ARG A 130 -5.94 9.81 13.53
C ARG A 130 -5.18 11.08 13.11
N ILE A 131 -5.49 11.62 11.94
CA ILE A 131 -4.70 12.69 11.32
C ILE A 131 -5.47 14.02 11.19
N ILE A 132 -6.76 14.05 11.55
CA ILE A 132 -7.67 15.19 11.34
C ILE A 132 -7.32 16.44 12.14
N ASP A 133 -6.92 16.29 13.41
CA ASP A 133 -6.69 17.41 14.34
C ASP A 133 -5.28 18.04 14.23
N GLN A 134 -4.49 17.59 13.26
CA GLN A 134 -3.10 18.01 13.12
C GLN A 134 -2.97 19.24 12.20
N PRO A 135 -1.99 20.14 12.45
CA PRO A 135 -1.98 21.52 11.96
C PRO A 135 -1.94 21.71 10.44
N ARG A 136 -1.72 20.64 9.67
CA ARG A 136 -1.91 20.61 8.22
C ARG A 136 -2.54 19.27 7.83
N ARG A 137 -3.69 19.34 7.15
CA ARG A 137 -4.20 18.26 6.29
C ARG A 137 -3.18 18.09 5.17
N ASP A 138 -2.55 16.93 5.14
CA ASP A 138 -1.60 16.60 4.08
C ASP A 138 -2.33 16.05 2.85
N GLN A 139 -1.57 15.78 1.79
CA GLN A 139 -2.12 15.27 0.55
C GLN A 139 -2.86 13.93 0.75
N SER A 140 -2.37 13.09 1.65
CA SER A 140 -2.99 11.80 1.97
C SER A 140 -4.35 11.94 2.65
N PHE A 141 -4.55 12.95 3.49
CA PHE A 141 -5.88 13.24 4.05
C PHE A 141 -6.93 13.44 2.95
N GLU A 142 -6.67 14.34 2.02
CA GLU A 142 -7.64 14.73 0.98
C GLU A 142 -7.94 13.56 0.03
N ILE A 143 -6.92 12.77 -0.34
CA ILE A 143 -7.10 11.64 -1.24
C ILE A 143 -7.79 10.46 -0.53
N VAL A 144 -7.50 10.19 0.74
CA VAL A 144 -8.23 9.15 1.49
C VAL A 144 -9.68 9.58 1.75
N ALA A 145 -9.93 10.87 2.01
CA ALA A 145 -11.29 11.40 2.07
C ALA A 145 -12.04 11.22 0.73
N SER A 146 -11.35 11.39 -0.39
CA SER A 146 -11.89 11.04 -1.72
C SER A 146 -12.22 9.57 -1.85
N ALA A 147 -11.34 8.67 -1.39
CA ALA A 147 -11.60 7.23 -1.39
C ALA A 147 -12.85 6.85 -0.58
N ILE A 148 -13.05 7.47 0.59
CA ILE A 148 -14.24 7.29 1.42
C ILE A 148 -15.50 7.71 0.64
N ALA A 149 -15.48 8.91 0.05
CA ALA A 149 -16.61 9.41 -0.74
C ALA A 149 -16.91 8.52 -1.95
N HIS A 150 -15.87 8.05 -2.66
CA HIS A 150 -16.00 7.13 -3.79
C HIS A 150 -16.71 5.82 -3.41
N LEU A 151 -16.43 5.30 -2.21
CA LEU A 151 -17.05 4.08 -1.69
C LEU A 151 -18.45 4.31 -1.09
N GLY A 152 -18.99 5.53 -1.17
CA GLY A 152 -20.31 5.90 -0.64
C GLY A 152 -20.32 6.29 0.84
N GLY A 153 -19.14 6.43 1.46
CA GLY A 153 -19.00 6.96 2.81
C GLY A 153 -19.13 8.49 2.86
N THR A 154 -19.13 9.04 4.08
CA THR A 154 -19.19 10.50 4.30
C THR A 154 -17.88 10.95 4.97
N PRO A 155 -16.90 11.46 4.20
CA PRO A 155 -15.68 11.96 4.82
C PRO A 155 -15.99 13.18 5.71
N PRO A 156 -15.21 13.43 6.76
CA PRO A 156 -15.46 14.54 7.70
C PRO A 156 -15.36 15.92 7.03
N VAL A 157 -14.75 15.98 5.86
CA VAL A 157 -14.62 17.16 5.01
C VAL A 157 -14.80 16.71 3.58
N ALA A 158 -15.53 17.48 2.78
CA ALA A 158 -15.59 17.27 1.34
C ALA A 158 -14.16 17.36 0.75
N PRO A 159 -13.70 16.34 0.01
CA PRO A 159 -12.36 16.34 -0.58
C PRO A 159 -12.23 17.43 -1.65
N ALA A 160 -11.05 18.03 -1.75
CA ALA A 160 -10.75 18.96 -2.83
C ALA A 160 -10.82 18.28 -4.21
N THR A 161 -11.20 19.01 -5.27
CA THR A 161 -11.33 18.47 -6.64
C THR A 161 -10.07 17.74 -7.13
N TRP A 162 -8.89 18.32 -6.89
CA TRP A 162 -7.62 17.69 -7.29
C TRP A 162 -7.38 16.35 -6.58
N ALA A 163 -7.93 16.16 -5.38
CA ALA A 163 -7.78 14.92 -4.63
C ALA A 163 -8.73 13.84 -5.14
N VAL A 164 -9.89 14.25 -5.67
CA VAL A 164 -10.79 13.37 -6.43
C VAL A 164 -10.09 12.84 -7.67
N GLU A 165 -9.54 13.74 -8.50
CA GLU A 165 -8.80 13.37 -9.70
C GLU A 165 -7.60 12.46 -9.38
N ALA A 166 -6.80 12.81 -8.37
CA ALA A 166 -5.67 11.99 -7.95
C ALA A 166 -6.07 10.60 -7.43
N PHE A 167 -7.20 10.49 -6.72
CA PHE A 167 -7.72 9.19 -6.30
C PHE A 167 -8.18 8.36 -7.50
N ASP A 168 -8.90 8.97 -8.45
CA ASP A 168 -9.38 8.29 -9.65
C ASP A 168 -8.22 7.73 -10.48
N GLU A 169 -7.11 8.47 -10.60
CA GLU A 169 -5.89 7.99 -11.25
C GLU A 169 -5.24 6.80 -10.52
N LEU A 170 -5.17 6.86 -9.19
CA LEU A 170 -4.66 5.76 -8.37
C LEU A 170 -5.55 4.51 -8.45
N LEU A 171 -6.87 4.71 -8.45
CA LEU A 171 -7.84 3.63 -8.58
C LEU A 171 -7.76 2.98 -9.97
N ALA A 172 -7.69 3.78 -11.04
CA ALA A 172 -7.48 3.29 -12.40
C ALA A 172 -6.16 2.50 -12.52
N THR A 173 -5.11 2.97 -11.85
CA THR A 173 -3.82 2.28 -11.75
C THR A 173 -3.96 0.92 -11.06
N ALA A 174 -4.66 0.86 -9.92
CA ALA A 174 -4.91 -0.38 -9.19
C ALA A 174 -5.71 -1.40 -10.02
N GLN A 175 -6.79 -0.95 -10.66
CA GLN A 175 -7.64 -1.79 -11.51
C GLN A 175 -6.88 -2.31 -12.74
N GLY A 176 -6.09 -1.44 -13.39
CA GLY A 176 -5.23 -1.80 -14.51
C GLY A 176 -4.20 -2.87 -14.13
N LEU A 177 -3.51 -2.68 -13.00
CA LEU A 177 -2.55 -3.66 -12.47
C LEU A 177 -3.23 -4.98 -12.14
N GLN A 178 -4.37 -4.98 -11.46
CA GLN A 178 -5.11 -6.20 -11.12
C GLN A 178 -5.45 -7.02 -12.38
N LYS A 179 -5.96 -6.34 -13.43
CA LYS A 179 -6.28 -6.98 -14.71
C LYS A 179 -5.04 -7.56 -15.38
N SER A 180 -3.94 -6.81 -15.44
CA SER A 180 -2.67 -7.25 -16.03
C SER A 180 -2.07 -8.44 -15.28
N PHE A 181 -2.15 -8.44 -13.95
CA PHE A 181 -1.66 -9.50 -13.09
C PHE A 181 -2.44 -10.80 -13.32
N ARG A 182 -3.78 -10.75 -13.28
CA ARG A 182 -4.65 -11.91 -13.56
C ARG A 182 -4.43 -12.50 -14.94
N THR A 183 -4.34 -11.66 -15.97
CA THR A 183 -4.12 -12.11 -17.37
C THR A 183 -2.81 -12.89 -17.51
N ARG A 184 -1.77 -12.50 -16.78
CA ARG A 184 -0.49 -13.21 -16.78
C ARG A 184 -0.56 -14.56 -16.07
N HIS A 185 -1.27 -14.64 -14.95
CA HIS A 185 -1.45 -15.89 -14.23
C HIS A 185 -2.24 -16.92 -15.03
N ALA A 186 -3.23 -16.50 -15.83
CA ALA A 186 -3.99 -17.38 -16.71
C ALA A 186 -3.18 -17.97 -17.89
N ARG A 187 -2.01 -17.42 -18.22
CA ARG A 187 -1.14 -17.85 -19.33
C ARG A 187 0.00 -18.78 -18.91
N ARG A 188 0.08 -19.12 -17.63
CA ARG A 188 1.08 -20.04 -17.07
C ARG A 188 0.44 -21.38 -16.78
#